data_AF-A0A4V2JIL0-F1
#
_entry.id   AF-A0A4V2JIL0-F1
#
_cell.length_a   1.000
_cell.length_b   1.000
_cell.length_c   1.000
_cell.angle_alpha   90.00
_cell.angle_beta   90.00
_cell.angle_gamma   90.00
#
_symmetry.space_group_name_H-M   'P 1'
#
loop_
_entity.id
_entity.type
_entity.pdbx_description
1 polymer ?
#
loop_
_entity_poly.entity_id
_entity_poly.type
_entity_poly.pdbx_seq_one_letter_code
_entity_poly.pdbx_strand_id
1 'polypeptide(L)'
;MGRVYATPEQLAAWTGTPAPDGAERLLARASEDIDSALLTAVYPVDDDGDPTEQNVAEALRDATCAQVEWQLATGDDGTGAAGVWDSVSIGPVSLSGRSSAPPAASGVELAPRAARALRRAGLVPGVVWPW
;
A
#
# COMPACT_ATOMS: atom_id res chain seq x y z
N MET A 1 -9.46 -15.22 -1.26
CA MET A 1 -9.56 -14.11 -0.30
C MET A 1 -8.14 -13.80 0.07
N GLY A 2 -7.62 -12.65 -0.38
CA GLY A 2 -6.22 -12.27 -0.20
C GLY A 2 -5.89 -12.05 1.27
N ARG A 3 -4.61 -12.11 1.60
CA ARG A 3 -4.12 -11.88 2.94
C ARG A 3 -4.24 -10.39 3.30
N VAL A 4 -4.56 -10.08 4.55
CA VAL A 4 -4.67 -8.69 5.03
C VAL A 4 -3.55 -8.41 6.01
N TYR A 5 -2.67 -7.45 5.68
CA TYR A 5 -1.45 -7.17 6.45
C TYR A 5 -1.62 -6.19 7.61
N ALA A 6 -2.76 -5.50 7.68
CA ALA A 6 -3.05 -4.53 8.72
C ALA A 6 -4.50 -4.60 9.16
N THR A 7 -4.75 -4.36 10.45
CA THR A 7 -6.11 -4.31 11.02
C THR A 7 -6.64 -2.88 11.08
N PRO A 8 -7.97 -2.67 11.21
CA PRO A 8 -8.53 -1.34 11.40
C PRO A 8 -7.95 -0.59 12.62
N GLU A 9 -7.63 -1.29 13.70
CA GLU A 9 -7.01 -0.70 14.89
C GLU A 9 -5.59 -0.20 14.61
N GLN A 10 -4.83 -0.96 13.82
CA GLN A 10 -3.49 -0.56 13.39
C GLN A 10 -3.54 0.62 12.42
N LEU A 11 -4.55 0.66 11.53
CA LEU A 11 -4.79 1.81 10.67
C LEU A 11 -5.13 3.06 11.49
N ALA A 12 -6.01 2.93 12.49
CA ALA A 12 -6.38 4.03 13.36
C ALA A 12 -5.19 4.56 14.18
N ALA A 13 -4.35 3.64 14.68
CA ALA A 13 -3.10 3.99 15.35
C ALA A 13 -2.11 4.69 14.40
N TRP A 14 -2.03 4.25 13.13
CA TRP A 14 -1.18 4.86 12.11
C TRP A 14 -1.59 6.29 11.76
N THR A 15 -2.88 6.51 11.48
CA THR A 15 -3.39 7.83 11.06
C THR A 15 -3.60 8.79 12.24
N GLY A 16 -3.68 8.27 13.47
CA GLY A 16 -4.04 9.05 14.65
C GLY A 16 -5.53 9.45 14.67
N THR A 17 -6.36 8.81 13.86
CA THR A 17 -7.80 9.06 13.76
C THR A 17 -8.57 7.74 13.83
N PRO A 18 -9.86 7.73 14.21
CA PRO A 18 -10.67 6.52 14.11
C PRO A 18 -10.64 5.90 12.71
N ALA A 19 -10.70 4.56 12.65
CA ALA A 19 -10.77 3.86 11.37
C ALA A 19 -12.03 4.28 10.60
N PRO A 20 -11.94 4.53 9.28
CA PRO A 20 -13.09 4.91 8.47
C PRO A 20 -14.08 3.75 8.29
N ASP A 21 -15.32 4.08 7.93
CA ASP A 21 -16.31 3.07 7.57
C ASP A 21 -15.83 2.21 6.40
N GLY A 22 -15.93 0.89 6.56
CA GLY A 22 -15.45 -0.05 5.55
C GLY A 22 -13.92 -0.21 5.50
N ALA A 23 -13.19 0.19 6.56
CA ALA A 23 -11.73 0.01 6.66
C ALA A 23 -11.26 -1.39 6.28
N GLU A 24 -11.96 -2.45 6.70
CA GLU A 24 -11.65 -3.84 6.34
C GLU A 24 -11.52 -4.05 4.82
N ARG A 25 -12.45 -3.48 4.04
CA ARG A 25 -12.45 -3.59 2.58
C ARG A 25 -11.29 -2.80 1.96
N LEU A 26 -11.00 -1.62 2.50
CA LEU A 26 -9.87 -0.79 2.05
C LEU A 26 -8.54 -1.50 2.34
N LEU A 27 -8.39 -2.07 3.53
CA LEU A 27 -7.20 -2.81 3.95
C LEU A 27 -6.99 -4.08 3.12
N ALA A 28 -8.07 -4.78 2.75
CA ALA A 28 -7.99 -5.93 1.85
C ALA A 28 -7.46 -5.53 0.46
N ARG A 29 -8.04 -4.48 -0.15
CA ARG A 29 -7.59 -3.97 -1.46
C ARG A 29 -6.15 -3.45 -1.41
N ALA A 30 -5.82 -2.67 -0.39
CA ALA A 30 -4.46 -2.22 -0.18
C ALA A 30 -3.48 -3.38 0.02
N SER A 31 -3.89 -4.48 0.65
CA SER A 31 -3.03 -5.66 0.79
C SER A 31 -2.81 -6.38 -0.54
N GLU A 32 -3.81 -6.43 -1.42
CA GLU A 32 -3.66 -6.94 -2.81
C GLU A 32 -2.69 -6.08 -3.64
N ASP A 33 -2.72 -4.76 -3.44
CA ASP A 33 -1.75 -3.83 -4.02
C ASP A 33 -0.31 -4.12 -3.53
N ILE A 34 -0.16 -4.36 -2.22
CA ILE A 34 1.12 -4.75 -1.62
C ILE A 34 1.59 -6.11 -2.16
N ASP A 35 0.72 -7.11 -2.24
CA ASP A 35 1.05 -8.44 -2.79
C ASP A 35 1.59 -8.33 -4.22
N SER A 36 0.96 -7.50 -5.04
CA SER A 36 1.39 -7.24 -6.41
C SER A 36 2.78 -6.60 -6.48
N ALA A 37 3.13 -5.78 -5.49
CA ALA A 37 4.47 -5.19 -5.38
C ALA A 37 5.53 -6.18 -4.85
N LEU A 38 5.10 -7.22 -4.11
CA LEU A 38 5.97 -8.23 -3.52
C LEU A 38 6.24 -9.43 -4.43
N LEU A 39 5.75 -9.46 -5.67
CA LEU A 39 5.91 -10.59 -6.61
C LEU A 39 7.35 -11.12 -6.76
N THR A 40 8.36 -10.30 -6.49
CA THR A 40 9.79 -10.68 -6.57
C THR A 40 10.53 -10.56 -5.23
N ALA A 41 9.81 -10.28 -4.15
CA ALA A 41 10.36 -10.21 -2.81
C ALA A 41 10.60 -11.64 -2.28
N VAL A 42 11.70 -11.84 -1.55
CA VAL A 42 12.04 -13.11 -0.90
C VAL A 42 12.22 -12.83 0.58
N TYR A 43 11.41 -13.47 1.43
CA TYR A 43 11.49 -13.39 2.88
C TYR A 43 10.95 -14.68 3.51
N PRO A 44 11.38 -15.04 4.74
CA PRO A 44 10.91 -16.24 5.40
C PRO A 44 9.43 -16.14 5.78
N VAL A 45 8.67 -17.18 5.47
CA VAL A 45 7.25 -17.31 5.84
C VAL A 45 6.98 -18.62 6.59
N ASP A 46 5.88 -18.66 7.35
CA ASP A 46 5.38 -19.90 7.95
C ASP A 46 4.49 -20.70 6.98
N ASP A 47 3.87 -21.76 7.49
CA ASP A 47 3.02 -22.67 6.70
C ASP A 47 1.77 -21.98 6.13
N ASP A 48 1.32 -20.89 6.75
CA ASP A 48 0.17 -20.09 6.30
C ASP A 48 0.59 -18.97 5.32
N GLY A 49 1.90 -18.80 5.09
CA GLY A 49 2.45 -17.75 4.24
C GLY A 49 2.72 -16.44 4.98
N ASP A 50 2.70 -16.46 6.31
CA ASP A 50 2.91 -15.28 7.15
C ASP A 50 4.40 -14.97 7.36
N PRO A 51 4.91 -13.73 7.19
CA PRO A 51 6.32 -13.48 7.42
C PRO A 51 6.65 -13.77 8.87
N THR A 52 7.66 -14.59 9.06
CA THR A 52 8.13 -14.97 10.39
C THR A 52 9.06 -13.92 10.99
N GLU A 53 9.66 -13.10 10.12
CA GLU A 53 10.53 -11.99 10.51
C GLU A 53 9.70 -10.76 10.89
N GLN A 54 9.86 -10.30 12.13
CA GLN A 54 9.08 -9.18 12.69
C GLN A 54 9.23 -7.89 11.86
N ASN A 55 10.44 -7.59 11.38
CA ASN A 55 10.68 -6.39 10.57
C ASN A 55 9.92 -6.43 9.23
N VAL A 56 9.73 -7.61 8.64
CA VAL A 56 8.94 -7.79 7.42
C VAL A 56 7.47 -7.61 7.74
N ALA A 57 6.95 -8.27 8.78
CA ALA A 57 5.56 -8.11 9.20
C ALA A 57 5.19 -6.64 9.48
N GLU A 58 6.05 -5.91 10.19
CA GLU A 58 5.87 -4.48 10.46
C GLU A 58 5.92 -3.64 9.18
N ALA A 59 6.83 -3.94 8.26
CA ALA A 59 6.92 -3.22 7.00
C ALA A 59 5.70 -3.44 6.10
N LEU A 60 5.13 -4.65 6.07
CA LEU A 60 3.92 -4.94 5.32
C LEU A 60 2.70 -4.24 5.93
N ARG A 61 2.56 -4.28 7.26
CA ARG A 61 1.53 -3.52 7.98
C ARG A 61 1.61 -2.03 7.66
N ASP A 62 2.79 -1.44 7.84
CA ASP A 62 3.01 -0.01 7.63
C ASP A 62 2.78 0.38 6.16
N ALA A 63 3.15 -0.49 5.22
CA ALA A 63 2.90 -0.28 3.80
C ALA A 63 1.41 -0.31 3.47
N THR A 64 0.66 -1.26 4.00
CA THR A 64 -0.80 -1.35 3.83
C THR A 64 -1.51 -0.14 4.44
N CYS A 65 -1.16 0.26 5.67
CA CYS A 65 -1.72 1.47 6.30
C CYS A 65 -1.44 2.72 5.48
N ALA A 66 -0.21 2.87 4.98
CA ALA A 66 0.17 4.00 4.13
C ALA A 66 -0.54 4.01 2.77
N GLN A 67 -0.85 2.84 2.21
CA GLN A 67 -1.62 2.70 0.97
C GLN A 67 -3.07 3.17 1.18
N VAL A 68 -3.72 2.75 2.27
CA VAL A 68 -5.07 3.21 2.62
C VAL A 68 -5.09 4.71 2.92
N GLU A 69 -4.12 5.23 3.69
CA GLU A 69 -4.00 6.67 3.97
C GLU A 69 -3.94 7.48 2.68
N TRP A 70 -3.18 7.02 1.69
CA TRP A 70 -3.06 7.67 0.40
C TRP A 70 -4.34 7.60 -0.43
N GLN A 71 -4.97 6.42 -0.53
CA GLN A 71 -6.25 6.23 -1.21
C GLN A 71 -7.32 7.19 -0.64
N LEU A 72 -7.42 7.29 0.68
CA LEU A 72 -8.35 8.22 1.34
C LEU A 72 -8.04 9.70 1.01
N ALA A 73 -6.76 10.07 0.98
CA ALA A 73 -6.34 11.44 0.66
C ALA A 73 -6.57 11.81 -0.82
N THR A 74 -6.54 10.83 -1.73
CA THR A 74 -6.81 11.02 -3.17
C THR A 74 -8.27 10.81 -3.53
N GLY A 75 -9.12 10.38 -2.59
CA GLY A 75 -10.53 10.05 -2.86
C GLY A 75 -10.72 8.74 -3.63
N ASP A 76 -9.71 7.87 -3.64
CA ASP A 76 -9.80 6.50 -4.16
C ASP A 76 -10.33 5.55 -3.06
N ASP A 77 -11.07 4.54 -3.47
CA ASP A 77 -11.53 3.45 -2.60
C ASP A 77 -10.67 2.17 -2.77
N GLY A 78 -9.52 2.29 -3.44
CA GLY A 78 -8.62 1.19 -3.75
C GLY A 78 -9.04 0.38 -4.99
N THR A 79 -9.92 0.94 -5.84
CA THR A 79 -10.27 0.32 -7.13
C THR A 79 -9.47 0.89 -8.29
N GLY A 80 -8.78 2.02 -8.09
CA GLY A 80 -8.11 2.76 -9.16
C GLY A 80 -9.08 3.57 -10.03
N ALA A 81 -10.38 3.59 -9.72
CA ALA A 81 -11.38 4.32 -10.49
C ALA A 81 -11.27 5.85 -10.31
N ALA A 82 -10.79 6.30 -9.15
CA ALA A 82 -10.58 7.73 -8.87
C ALA A 82 -9.42 8.32 -9.67
N GLY A 83 -8.39 7.52 -10.00
CA GLY A 83 -7.27 7.93 -10.86
C GLY A 83 -7.65 8.33 -12.30
N VAL A 84 -8.91 8.11 -12.70
CA VAL A 84 -9.46 8.59 -13.98
C VAL A 84 -9.87 10.08 -13.92
N TRP A 85 -10.06 10.65 -12.71
CA TRP A 85 -10.49 12.03 -12.50
C TRP A 85 -9.53 12.77 -11.54
N ASP A 86 -8.70 13.64 -12.11
CA ASP A 86 -7.54 14.27 -11.45
C ASP A 86 -7.97 15.44 -10.53
N SER A 87 -8.24 15.17 -9.25
CA SER A 87 -8.21 16.20 -8.21
C SER A 87 -7.89 15.60 -6.83
N VAL A 88 -6.73 15.94 -6.27
CA VAL A 88 -6.30 15.53 -4.91
C VAL A 88 -6.34 16.73 -3.96
N SER A 89 -6.89 16.55 -2.76
CA SER A 89 -6.86 17.55 -1.69
C SER A 89 -6.05 17.01 -0.50
N ILE A 90 -4.87 17.57 -0.24
CA ILE A 90 -4.09 17.31 0.98
C ILE A 90 -4.17 18.57 1.85
N GLY A 91 -5.08 18.57 2.83
CA GLY A 91 -5.30 19.72 3.70
C GLY A 91 -5.69 21.00 2.92
N PRO A 92 -5.26 22.21 3.33
CA PRO A 92 -5.60 23.45 2.62
C PRO A 92 -4.89 23.61 1.27
N VAL A 93 -4.10 22.62 0.85
CA VAL A 93 -3.32 22.69 -0.40
C VAL A 93 -3.99 21.81 -1.45
N SER A 94 -4.57 22.45 -2.46
CA SER A 94 -5.07 21.79 -3.67
C SER A 94 -3.94 21.68 -4.68
N LEU A 95 -3.61 20.45 -5.10
CA LEU A 95 -2.70 20.20 -6.20
C LEU A 95 -3.52 19.94 -7.46
N SER A 96 -3.46 20.87 -8.42
CA SER A 96 -3.98 20.67 -9.78
C SER A 96 -2.80 20.63 -10.74
N GLY A 97 -2.42 19.43 -11.18
CA GLY A 97 -1.33 19.23 -12.12
C GLY A 97 -1.80 18.33 -13.26
N ARG A 98 -1.59 18.75 -14.51
CA ARG A 98 -1.83 17.88 -15.66
C ARG A 98 -0.74 16.81 -15.68
N SER A 99 -1.04 15.58 -15.26
CA SER A 99 -0.07 14.48 -15.37
C SER A 99 0.14 14.13 -16.84
N SER A 100 1.28 14.55 -17.40
CA SER A 100 1.76 14.10 -18.71
C SER A 100 2.67 12.87 -18.59
N ALA A 101 2.58 12.12 -17.48
CA ALA A 101 3.25 10.84 -17.37
C ALA A 101 2.53 9.82 -18.27
N PRO A 102 3.24 9.07 -19.12
CA PRO A 102 2.64 7.92 -19.79
C PRO A 102 2.01 7.03 -18.71
N PRO A 103 0.84 6.40 -18.96
CA PRO A 103 0.23 5.48 -18.00
C PRO A 103 1.31 4.50 -17.57
N ALA A 104 1.61 4.47 -16.26
CA ALA A 104 2.58 3.55 -15.72
C ALA A 104 2.25 2.17 -16.26
N ALA A 105 3.21 1.51 -16.89
CA ALA A 105 3.00 0.22 -17.54
C ALA A 105 2.51 -0.79 -16.50
N SER A 106 1.19 -1.00 -16.44
CA SER A 106 0.49 -2.10 -15.76
C SER A 106 0.94 -2.47 -14.34
N GLY A 107 1.58 -1.55 -13.62
CA GLY A 107 2.02 -1.74 -12.24
C GLY A 107 1.04 -1.06 -11.29
N VAL A 108 0.79 -1.70 -10.15
CA VAL A 108 0.04 -1.10 -9.04
C VAL A 108 0.68 0.23 -8.65
N GLU A 109 -0.12 1.30 -8.59
CA GLU A 109 0.34 2.59 -8.10
C GLU A 109 0.44 2.56 -6.57
N LEU A 110 1.65 2.33 -6.08
CA LEU A 110 1.93 2.37 -4.65
C LEU A 110 2.05 3.80 -4.13
N ALA A 111 1.44 4.05 -2.99
CA ALA A 111 1.64 5.24 -2.20
C ALA A 111 3.15 5.46 -1.94
N PRO A 112 3.66 6.70 -2.06
CA PRO A 112 5.08 6.98 -1.83
C PRO A 112 5.59 6.58 -0.44
N ARG A 113 4.72 6.55 0.58
CA ARG A 113 5.06 6.03 1.92
C ARG A 113 5.11 4.51 1.95
N ALA A 114 4.16 3.82 1.31
CA ALA A 114 4.15 2.37 1.20
C ALA A 114 5.41 1.87 0.50
N ALA A 115 5.75 2.45 -0.66
CA ALA A 115 6.98 2.12 -1.39
C ALA A 115 8.24 2.35 -0.54
N ARG A 116 8.28 3.40 0.30
CA ARG A 116 9.41 3.64 1.22
C ARG A 116 9.49 2.62 2.34
N ALA A 117 8.36 2.17 2.91
CA ALA A 117 8.33 1.13 3.92
C ALA A 117 8.92 -0.17 3.38
N LEU A 118 8.44 -0.62 2.21
CA LEU A 118 8.93 -1.83 1.54
C LEU A 118 10.43 -1.73 1.18
N ARG A 119 10.89 -0.59 0.67
CA ARG A 119 12.32 -0.38 0.34
C ARG A 119 13.22 -0.47 1.57
N ARG A 120 12.82 0.14 2.69
CA ARG A 120 13.60 0.12 3.93
C ARG A 120 13.72 -1.29 4.52
N ALA A 121 12.72 -2.14 4.28
CA ALA A 121 12.74 -3.54 4.66
C ALA A 121 13.49 -4.45 3.67
N GLY A 122 14.00 -3.91 2.56
CA GLY A 122 14.69 -4.69 1.53
C GLY A 122 13.76 -5.54 0.66
N LEU A 123 12.44 -5.29 0.71
CA LEU A 123 11.44 -6.06 -0.03
C LEU A 123 11.32 -5.60 -1.50
N VAL A 124 11.66 -4.34 -1.78
CA VAL A 124 11.69 -3.79 -3.15
C VAL A 124 12.91 -2.87 -3.37
N PRO A 125 13.49 -2.78 -4.58
CA PRO A 125 13.22 -3.65 -5.73
C PRO A 125 13.68 -5.09 -5.43
N GLY A 126 12.91 -6.09 -5.90
CA GLY A 126 13.21 -7.49 -5.63
C GLY A 126 14.63 -7.87 -6.05
N VAL A 127 15.21 -8.84 -5.34
CA VAL A 127 16.58 -9.28 -5.60
C VAL A 127 16.57 -10.30 -6.76
N VAL A 128 17.38 -10.04 -7.79
CA VAL A 128 17.64 -11.02 -8.86
C VAL A 128 18.76 -11.95 -8.40
N TRP A 129 18.42 -13.20 -8.11
CA TRP A 129 19.40 -14.22 -7.75
C TRP A 129 19.95 -14.90 -9.01
N PRO A 130 21.27 -14.87 -9.25
CA PRO A 130 21.89 -15.81 -10.18
C PRO A 130 21.91 -17.17 -9.50
N TRP A 131 21.12 -18.10 -10.01
CA TRP A 131 21.27 -19.52 -9.69
C TRP A 131 22.52 -20.07 -10.38
#